data_AF-A0A845KVQ4-F1
#
_entry.id   AF-A0A845KVQ4-F1
#
_cell.length_a   1.000
_cell.length_b   1.000
_cell.length_c   1.000
_cell.angle_alpha   90.00
_cell.angle_beta   90.00
_cell.angle_gamma   90.00
#
_symmetry.space_group_name_H-M   'P 1'
#
loop_
_entity.id
_entity.type
_entity.pdbx_description
1 polymer ?
#
loop_
_entity_poly.entity_id
_entity_poly.type
_entity_poly.pdbx_seq_one_letter_code
_entity_poly.pdbx_strand_id
1 'polypeptide(L)'
;MEMKNVYKSLNEQKLYYEQELTRKKNVLKDTKEERKNITIKKIHGELYYYAQCKRAGKVNSQYLGPVIPGTIADIEEKQNKIECLTEEIKELEWNIESLEKMMEYYKKREKKEPVMNNFSFEVYWKDEITARVYVKKKKVIVSRYTENPGKQLFASKEMTRFQLGKIMEMRCWEKGRPDINEILNHLGLSEYNPYEIVRKTHGVSYNDFIWFRFPGEKLTSKDVLVR
;
A
#
# COMPACT_ATOMS: atom_id res chain seq x y z
N MET A 1 -17.09 6.88 -2.60
CA MET A 1 -16.05 7.18 -3.61
C MET A 1 -15.11 5.99 -3.64
N GLU A 2 -15.08 5.21 -4.71
CA GLU A 2 -14.32 3.95 -4.76
C GLU A 2 -12.81 4.24 -4.71
N MET A 3 -12.08 3.49 -3.87
CA MET A 3 -10.62 3.59 -3.70
C MET A 3 -9.85 3.53 -5.04
N LYS A 4 -10.38 2.80 -6.02
CA LYS A 4 -9.84 2.71 -7.38
C LYS A 4 -9.89 4.05 -8.12
N ASN A 5 -10.94 4.84 -7.92
CA ASN A 5 -11.09 6.15 -8.59
C ASN A 5 -10.10 7.18 -8.02
N VAL A 6 -9.83 7.11 -6.71
CA VAL A 6 -8.81 7.96 -6.06
C VAL A 6 -7.41 7.61 -6.55
N TYR A 7 -7.06 6.32 -6.60
CA TYR A 7 -5.76 5.89 -7.09
C TYR A 7 -5.53 6.26 -8.57
N LYS A 8 -6.57 6.10 -9.40
CA LYS A 8 -6.51 6.51 -10.81
C LYS A 8 -6.24 8.00 -10.96
N SER A 9 -6.98 8.84 -10.24
CA SER A 9 -6.81 10.29 -10.25
C SER A 9 -5.41 10.73 -9.79
N LEU A 10 -4.88 10.13 -8.72
CA LEU A 10 -3.52 10.41 -8.24
C LEU A 10 -2.45 10.04 -9.28
N ASN A 11 -2.65 8.92 -9.99
CA ASN A 11 -1.73 8.46 -11.02
C ASN A 11 -1.74 9.38 -12.26
N GLU A 12 -2.93 9.87 -12.66
CA GLU A 12 -3.07 10.86 -13.73
C GLU A 12 -2.38 12.18 -13.37
N GLN A 13 -2.57 12.65 -12.13
CA GLN A 13 -1.92 13.86 -11.64
C GLN A 13 -0.39 13.71 -11.56
N LYS A 14 0.10 12.56 -11.11
CA LYS A 14 1.54 12.26 -11.10
C LYS A 14 2.12 12.31 -12.51
N LEU A 15 1.46 11.65 -13.47
CA LEU A 15 1.92 11.63 -14.87
C LEU A 15 2.00 13.03 -15.46
N TYR A 16 1.03 13.89 -15.17
CA TYR A 16 1.05 15.29 -15.57
C TYR A 16 2.27 16.04 -15.03
N TYR A 17 2.58 15.89 -13.72
CA TYR A 17 3.75 16.52 -13.13
C TYR A 17 5.08 15.98 -13.68
N GLU A 18 5.17 14.68 -13.99
CA GLU A 18 6.37 14.09 -14.60
C GLU A 18 6.63 14.63 -16.01
N GLN A 19 5.57 14.80 -16.81
CA GLN A 19 5.65 15.42 -18.13
C GLN A 19 6.10 16.87 -18.04
N GLU A 20 5.50 17.64 -17.13
CA GLU A 20 5.84 19.05 -16.92
C GLU A 20 7.26 19.23 -16.38
N LEU A 21 7.69 18.37 -15.45
CA LEU A 21 9.07 18.34 -14.94
C LEU A 21 10.07 18.08 -16.07
N THR A 22 9.76 17.14 -16.96
CA THR A 22 10.61 16.82 -18.11
C THR A 22 10.71 18.02 -19.06
N ARG A 23 9.57 18.67 -19.36
CA ARG A 23 9.52 19.87 -20.19
C ARG A 23 10.36 20.99 -19.60
N LYS A 24 10.20 21.32 -18.31
CA LYS A 24 10.95 22.38 -17.64
C LYS A 24 12.44 22.06 -17.50
N LYS A 25 12.82 20.79 -17.26
CA LYS A 25 14.22 20.36 -17.24
C LYS A 25 14.90 20.55 -18.60
N ASN A 26 14.21 20.28 -19.70
CA ASN A 26 14.73 20.52 -21.06
C ASN A 26 14.94 22.03 -21.31
N VAL A 27 13.94 22.86 -21.00
CA VAL A 27 14.05 24.33 -21.12
C VAL A 27 15.21 24.86 -20.28
N LEU A 28 15.36 24.38 -19.04
CA LEU A 28 16.45 24.80 -18.16
C LEU A 28 17.82 24.37 -18.70
N LYS A 29 17.93 23.18 -19.32
CA LYS A 29 19.17 22.69 -19.92
C LYS A 29 19.60 23.60 -21.07
N ASP A 30 18.69 23.89 -22.00
CA ASP A 30 18.96 24.77 -23.15
C ASP A 30 19.36 26.18 -22.68
N THR A 31 18.66 26.70 -21.66
CA THR A 31 18.94 28.04 -21.11
C THR A 31 20.25 28.09 -20.30
N LYS A 32 20.65 26.99 -19.63
CA LYS A 32 21.91 26.92 -18.85
C LYS A 32 23.15 26.84 -19.73
N GLU A 33 23.07 26.23 -20.91
CA GLU A 33 24.19 26.21 -21.88
C GLU A 33 24.61 27.63 -22.30
N GLU A 34 23.70 28.61 -22.19
CA GLU A 34 23.96 30.02 -22.48
C GLU A 34 24.44 30.85 -21.27
N ARG A 35 24.47 30.27 -20.05
CA ARG A 35 24.73 31.04 -18.83
C ARG A 35 26.19 31.51 -18.78
N LYS A 36 26.38 32.82 -18.79
CA LYS A 36 27.68 33.49 -18.61
C LYS A 36 27.74 34.14 -17.23
N ASN A 37 28.90 34.08 -16.58
CA ASN A 37 29.12 34.77 -15.30
C ASN A 37 29.47 36.23 -15.56
N ILE A 38 28.70 37.16 -15.00
CA ILE A 38 29.01 38.59 -15.12
C ILE A 38 30.07 38.97 -14.08
N THR A 39 31.06 39.74 -14.51
CA THR A 39 32.10 40.31 -13.65
C THR A 39 32.29 41.78 -13.99
N ILE A 40 32.65 42.60 -13.00
CA ILE A 40 32.96 44.01 -13.19
C ILE A 40 34.49 44.16 -13.16
N LYS A 41 35.05 44.91 -14.11
CA LYS A 41 36.49 45.24 -14.15
C LYS A 41 36.68 46.76 -14.18
N LYS A 42 37.68 47.24 -13.45
CA LYS A 42 38.08 48.65 -13.44
C LYS A 42 39.24 48.87 -14.42
N ILE A 43 39.08 49.78 -15.36
CA ILE A 43 40.06 50.11 -16.39
C ILE A 43 40.16 51.64 -16.47
N HIS A 44 41.36 52.18 -16.23
CA HIS A 44 41.62 53.63 -16.26
C HIS A 44 40.66 54.50 -15.42
N GLY A 45 40.18 53.97 -14.29
CA GLY A 45 39.26 54.69 -13.40
C GLY A 45 37.79 54.31 -13.59
N GLU A 46 37.41 53.86 -14.77
CA GLU A 46 36.03 53.52 -15.17
C GLU A 46 35.70 52.04 -14.95
N LEU A 47 34.42 51.72 -14.75
CA LEU A 47 33.91 50.38 -14.49
C LEU A 47 33.16 49.81 -15.69
N TYR A 48 33.43 48.53 -16.01
CA TYR A 48 32.82 47.84 -17.14
C TYR A 48 32.36 46.42 -16.80
N TYR A 49 31.23 46.02 -17.38
CA TYR A 49 30.71 44.66 -17.32
C TYR A 49 31.40 43.74 -18.33
N TYR A 50 31.76 42.54 -17.89
CA TYR A 50 32.32 41.46 -18.69
C TYR A 50 31.60 40.14 -18.42
N ALA A 51 31.21 39.43 -19.47
CA ALA A 51 30.74 38.05 -19.40
C ALA A 51 31.93 37.08 -19.45
N GLN A 52 32.04 36.19 -18.46
CA GLN A 52 33.06 35.16 -18.40
C GLN A 52 32.46 33.78 -18.74
N CYS A 53 33.17 33.04 -19.58
CA CYS A 53 32.90 31.63 -19.84
C CYS A 53 34.20 30.82 -19.75
N LYS A 54 34.11 29.60 -19.21
CA LYS A 54 35.24 28.65 -19.22
C LYS A 54 35.10 27.76 -20.46
N ARG A 55 36.09 27.80 -21.35
CA ARG A 55 36.21 26.85 -22.47
C ARG A 55 37.62 26.25 -22.45
N ALA A 56 37.71 24.92 -22.47
CA ALA A 56 38.98 24.18 -22.51
C ALA A 56 40.03 24.65 -21.47
N GLY A 57 39.59 24.87 -20.21
CA GLY A 57 40.49 25.27 -19.11
C GLY A 57 40.91 26.75 -19.10
N LYS A 58 40.57 27.54 -20.12
CA LYS A 58 40.84 28.99 -20.16
C LYS A 58 39.57 29.81 -19.91
N VAL A 59 39.71 30.90 -19.15
CA VAL A 59 38.63 31.86 -18.90
C VAL A 59 38.64 32.89 -20.02
N ASN A 60 37.59 32.88 -20.85
CA ASN A 60 37.37 33.91 -21.86
C ASN A 60 36.46 34.99 -21.26
N SER A 61 36.89 36.25 -21.34
CA SER A 61 36.10 37.43 -20.93
C SER A 61 35.62 38.17 -22.17
N GLN A 62 34.30 38.33 -22.32
CA GLN A 62 33.65 39.12 -23.36
C GLN A 62 33.18 40.45 -22.76
N TYR A 63 33.55 41.58 -23.38
CA TYR A 63 33.06 42.91 -22.98
C TYR A 63 31.55 43.02 -23.22
N LEU A 64 30.82 43.59 -22.26
CA LEU A 64 29.37 43.79 -22.34
C LEU A 64 28.99 45.29 -22.41
N GLY A 65 29.70 46.16 -21.69
CA GLY A 65 29.40 47.59 -21.68
C GLY A 65 29.89 48.30 -20.41
N PRO A 66 29.73 49.63 -20.31
CA PRO A 66 30.00 50.39 -19.10
C PRO A 66 28.97 50.10 -18.00
N VAL A 67 29.37 50.26 -16.73
CA VAL A 67 28.49 50.06 -15.57
C VAL A 67 27.53 51.25 -15.43
N ILE A 68 26.41 51.15 -16.13
CA ILE A 68 25.33 52.14 -16.18
C ILE A 68 24.01 51.37 -16.00
N PRO A 69 22.96 51.97 -15.39
CA PRO A 69 21.65 51.34 -15.29
C PRO A 69 21.15 50.84 -16.66
N GLY A 70 20.72 49.59 -16.72
CA GLY A 70 20.15 48.98 -17.93
C GLY A 70 21.13 48.24 -18.83
N THR A 71 22.45 48.43 -18.71
CA THR A 71 23.45 47.81 -19.61
C THR A 71 23.37 46.28 -19.67
N ILE A 72 22.97 45.64 -18.56
CA ILE A 72 22.90 44.16 -18.45
C ILE A 72 21.49 43.64 -18.14
N ALA A 73 20.46 44.48 -18.29
CA ALA A 73 19.08 44.14 -17.90
C ALA A 73 18.58 42.83 -18.54
N ASP A 74 18.85 42.62 -19.83
CA ASP A 74 18.47 41.39 -20.55
C ASP A 74 19.14 40.14 -19.97
N ILE A 75 20.37 40.29 -19.45
CA ILE A 75 21.13 39.18 -18.87
C ILE A 75 20.62 38.87 -17.47
N GLU A 76 20.31 39.90 -16.68
CA GLU A 76 19.67 39.77 -15.37
C GLU A 76 18.29 39.12 -15.49
N GLU A 77 17.49 39.52 -16.47
CA GLU A 77 16.18 38.92 -16.74
C GLU A 77 16.30 37.42 -17.08
N LYS A 78 17.29 37.04 -17.90
CA LYS A 78 17.59 35.63 -18.19
C LYS A 78 18.03 34.87 -16.94
N GLN A 79 18.85 35.47 -16.07
CA GLN A 79 19.26 34.84 -14.81
C GLN A 79 18.08 34.64 -13.86
N ASN A 80 17.20 35.63 -13.74
CA ASN A 80 15.97 35.52 -12.95
C ASN A 80 15.04 34.42 -13.48
N LYS A 81 14.91 34.29 -14.81
CA LYS A 81 14.14 33.20 -15.44
C LYS A 81 14.71 31.83 -15.11
N ILE A 82 16.05 31.66 -15.15
CA ILE A 82 16.72 30.41 -14.77
C ILE A 82 16.46 30.08 -13.30
N GLU A 83 16.52 31.07 -12.42
CA GLU A 83 16.28 30.89 -10.99
C GLU A 83 14.83 30.46 -10.72
N CYS A 84 13.86 31.19 -11.28
CA CYS A 84 12.44 30.85 -11.20
C CYS A 84 12.14 29.44 -11.73
N LEU A 85 12.66 29.08 -12.92
CA LEU A 85 12.53 27.72 -13.46
C LEU A 85 13.16 26.66 -12.55
N THR A 86 14.26 26.99 -11.87
CA THR A 86 14.93 26.06 -10.94
C THR A 86 14.08 25.82 -9.69
N GLU A 87 13.41 26.85 -9.17
CA GLU A 87 12.48 26.74 -8.05
C GLU A 87 11.24 25.92 -8.43
N GLU A 88 10.64 26.19 -9.58
CA GLU A 88 9.48 25.44 -10.09
C GLU A 88 9.79 23.95 -10.28
N ILE A 89 11.00 23.61 -10.74
CA ILE A 89 11.45 22.22 -10.86
C ILE A 89 11.53 21.55 -9.49
N LYS A 90 12.08 22.23 -8.47
CA LYS A 90 12.14 21.68 -7.11
C LYS A 90 10.75 21.46 -6.52
N GLU A 91 9.83 22.39 -6.76
CA GLU A 91 8.45 22.27 -6.31
C GLU A 91 7.75 21.06 -6.97
N LEU A 92 7.92 20.87 -8.28
CA LEU A 92 7.40 19.71 -9.00
C LEU A 92 7.98 18.39 -8.48
N GLU A 93 9.29 18.34 -8.20
CA GLU A 93 9.93 17.16 -7.61
C GLU A 93 9.33 16.82 -6.24
N TRP A 94 9.12 17.83 -5.39
CA TRP A 94 8.48 17.65 -4.08
C TRP A 94 7.04 17.16 -4.19
N ASN A 95 6.27 17.71 -5.13
CA ASN A 95 4.90 17.30 -5.40
C ASN A 95 4.82 15.84 -5.88
N ILE A 96 5.71 15.42 -6.76
CA ILE A 96 5.79 14.02 -7.22
C ILE A 96 6.12 13.09 -6.04
N GLU A 97 7.12 13.43 -5.22
CA GLU A 97 7.51 12.62 -4.06
C GLU A 97 6.34 12.47 -3.05
N SER A 98 5.62 13.55 -2.80
CA SER A 98 4.44 13.56 -1.94
C SER A 98 3.34 12.62 -2.46
N LEU A 99 3.05 12.68 -3.78
CA LEU A 99 2.07 11.80 -4.43
C LEU A 99 2.49 10.32 -4.34
N GLU A 100 3.77 10.01 -4.54
CA GLU A 100 4.29 8.64 -4.44
C GLU A 100 4.11 8.05 -3.04
N LYS A 101 4.42 8.82 -1.99
CA LYS A 101 4.19 8.41 -0.59
C LYS A 101 2.71 8.13 -0.33
N MET A 102 1.83 8.99 -0.85
CA MET A 102 0.39 8.83 -0.71
C MET A 102 -0.12 7.55 -1.41
N MET A 103 0.38 7.29 -2.63
CA MET A 103 0.07 6.07 -3.38
C MET A 103 0.60 4.81 -2.68
N GLU A 104 1.79 4.85 -2.09
CA GLU A 104 2.35 3.73 -1.34
C GLU A 104 1.51 3.39 -0.10
N TYR A 105 1.06 4.41 0.62
CA TYR A 105 0.12 4.26 1.74
C TYR A 105 -1.17 3.55 1.31
N TYR A 106 -1.75 3.95 0.17
CA TYR A 106 -2.95 3.30 -0.36
C TYR A 106 -2.72 1.85 -0.78
N LYS A 107 -1.58 1.54 -1.42
CA LYS A 107 -1.19 0.14 -1.73
C LYS A 107 -1.03 -0.70 -0.45
N LYS A 108 -0.42 -0.15 0.59
CA LYS A 108 -0.29 -0.83 1.90
C LYS A 108 -1.66 -1.08 2.53
N ARG A 109 -2.60 -0.15 2.39
CA ARG A 109 -3.97 -0.29 2.90
C ARG A 109 -4.78 -1.33 2.12
N GLU A 110 -4.62 -1.41 0.80
CA GLU A 110 -5.22 -2.45 -0.04
C GLU A 110 -4.69 -3.84 0.33
N LYS A 111 -3.37 -3.98 0.51
CA LYS A 111 -2.74 -5.24 0.98
C LYS A 111 -3.18 -5.65 2.40
N LYS A 112 -3.58 -4.68 3.23
CA LYS A 112 -4.10 -4.91 4.60
C LYS A 112 -5.60 -5.22 4.66
N GLU A 113 -6.34 -5.18 3.55
CA GLU A 113 -7.57 -5.94 3.47
C GLU A 113 -7.20 -7.35 3.03
N PRO A 114 -6.94 -8.31 3.94
CA PRO A 114 -7.03 -9.70 3.56
C PRO A 114 -8.50 -9.89 3.21
N VAL A 115 -8.82 -9.84 1.93
CA VAL A 115 -9.96 -10.59 1.41
C VAL A 115 -9.57 -12.05 1.64
N MET A 116 -9.63 -12.52 2.89
CA MET A 116 -9.74 -13.94 3.13
C MET A 116 -10.99 -14.34 2.36
N ASN A 117 -10.75 -15.14 1.33
CA ASN A 117 -11.71 -15.56 0.32
C ASN A 117 -13.06 -15.89 0.96
N ASN A 118 -14.15 -15.55 0.30
CA ASN A 118 -15.47 -16.00 0.75
C ASN A 118 -15.43 -17.52 0.85
N PHE A 119 -15.83 -18.07 1.99
CA PHE A 119 -15.87 -19.51 2.21
C PHE A 119 -17.15 -19.90 2.92
N SER A 120 -17.48 -21.19 2.84
CA SER A 120 -18.61 -21.77 3.52
C SER A 120 -18.23 -23.11 4.11
N PHE A 121 -18.96 -23.52 5.13
CA PHE A 121 -18.84 -24.84 5.74
C PHE A 121 -20.17 -25.22 6.38
N GLU A 122 -20.31 -26.49 6.70
CA GLU A 122 -21.48 -27.07 7.34
C GLU A 122 -21.10 -27.52 8.75
N VAL A 123 -22.06 -27.46 9.67
CA VAL A 123 -21.89 -27.89 11.05
C VAL A 123 -22.79 -29.07 11.29
N TYR A 124 -22.20 -30.10 11.88
CA TYR A 124 -22.82 -31.38 12.11
C TYR A 124 -22.81 -31.70 13.60
N TRP A 125 -23.87 -32.36 14.06
CA TRP A 125 -23.92 -33.10 15.31
C TRP A 125 -24.05 -34.58 14.95
N LYS A 126 -23.00 -35.36 15.19
CA LYS A 126 -22.89 -36.70 14.58
C LYS A 126 -23.11 -36.60 13.07
N ASP A 127 -24.09 -37.29 12.50
CA ASP A 127 -24.41 -37.23 11.06
C ASP A 127 -25.59 -36.29 10.73
N GLU A 128 -26.10 -35.54 11.72
CA GLU A 128 -27.19 -34.59 11.56
C GLU A 128 -26.64 -33.18 11.29
N ILE A 129 -27.06 -32.55 10.19
CA ILE A 129 -26.68 -31.16 9.90
C ILE A 129 -27.44 -30.19 10.82
N THR A 130 -26.71 -29.32 11.52
CA THR A 130 -27.29 -28.37 12.49
C THR A 130 -27.26 -26.93 11.99
N ALA A 131 -26.27 -26.57 11.19
CA ALA A 131 -26.18 -25.25 10.56
C ALA A 131 -25.32 -25.27 9.29
N ARG A 132 -25.52 -24.26 8.44
CA ARG A 132 -24.63 -23.93 7.31
C ARG A 132 -24.18 -22.49 7.41
N VAL A 133 -22.87 -22.27 7.30
CA VAL A 133 -22.24 -20.97 7.50
C VAL A 133 -21.68 -20.45 6.20
N TYR A 134 -21.98 -19.19 5.89
CA TYR A 134 -21.46 -18.47 4.74
C TYR A 134 -20.71 -17.23 5.19
N VAL A 135 -19.42 -17.15 4.86
CA VAL A 135 -18.57 -16.00 5.15
C VAL A 135 -18.44 -15.16 3.89
N LYS A 136 -18.99 -13.95 3.90
CA LYS A 136 -18.93 -12.99 2.79
C LYS A 136 -18.31 -11.68 3.26
N LYS A 137 -17.13 -11.33 2.72
CA LYS A 137 -16.39 -10.09 3.08
C LYS A 137 -16.16 -9.97 4.59
N LYS A 138 -16.96 -9.16 5.29
CA LYS A 138 -16.90 -8.90 6.75
C LYS A 138 -18.06 -9.51 7.55
N LYS A 139 -19.09 -10.04 6.86
CA LYS A 139 -20.28 -10.61 7.49
C LYS A 139 -20.27 -12.14 7.40
N VAL A 140 -20.78 -12.77 8.44
CA VAL A 140 -21.01 -14.21 8.52
C VAL A 140 -22.52 -14.43 8.66
N ILE A 141 -23.08 -15.24 7.77
CA ILE A 141 -24.50 -15.60 7.76
C ILE A 141 -24.60 -17.09 8.13
N VAL A 142 -25.44 -17.41 9.10
CA VAL A 142 -25.67 -18.75 9.61
C VAL A 142 -27.11 -19.16 9.33
N SER A 143 -27.26 -20.18 8.47
CA SER A 143 -28.54 -20.87 8.24
C SER A 143 -28.64 -22.01 9.25
N ARG A 144 -29.47 -21.83 10.29
CA ARG A 144 -29.67 -22.84 11.35
C ARG A 144 -30.78 -23.82 10.93
N TYR A 145 -30.57 -25.11 11.18
CA TYR A 145 -31.53 -26.18 10.92
C TYR A 145 -32.05 -26.84 12.20
N THR A 146 -31.52 -26.46 13.35
CA THR A 146 -31.99 -26.90 14.67
C THR A 146 -31.97 -25.73 15.66
N GLU A 147 -32.99 -25.69 16.53
CA GLU A 147 -33.07 -24.75 17.65
C GLU A 147 -32.66 -25.42 18.99
N ASN A 148 -32.23 -26.68 18.96
CA ASN A 148 -31.75 -27.35 20.16
C ASN A 148 -30.42 -26.72 20.63
N PRO A 149 -30.36 -26.14 21.84
CA PRO A 149 -29.19 -25.41 22.31
C PRO A 149 -27.95 -26.29 22.51
N GLY A 150 -28.13 -27.60 22.75
CA GLY A 150 -27.01 -28.53 22.86
C GLY A 150 -26.40 -28.92 21.51
N LYS A 151 -27.18 -28.85 20.43
CA LYS A 151 -26.72 -29.18 19.07
C LYS A 151 -26.30 -27.95 18.25
N GLN A 152 -26.79 -26.78 18.64
CA GLN A 152 -26.61 -25.55 17.89
C GLN A 152 -25.42 -24.75 18.42
N LEU A 153 -24.33 -24.73 17.66
CA LEU A 153 -23.12 -23.99 18.04
C LEU A 153 -23.31 -22.47 17.98
N PHE A 154 -24.18 -21.97 17.09
CA PHE A 154 -24.32 -20.53 16.83
C PHE A 154 -25.59 -19.96 17.46
N ALA A 155 -25.41 -19.02 18.39
CA ALA A 155 -26.51 -18.31 19.04
C ALA A 155 -27.29 -17.36 18.09
N SER A 156 -26.60 -16.76 17.11
CA SER A 156 -27.18 -15.77 16.18
C SER A 156 -27.09 -16.23 14.72
N LYS A 157 -28.06 -15.81 13.90
CA LYS A 157 -28.09 -16.01 12.43
C LYS A 157 -27.11 -15.12 11.68
N GLU A 158 -26.65 -14.03 12.31
CA GLU A 158 -25.62 -13.15 11.75
C GLU A 158 -24.55 -12.84 12.79
N MET A 159 -23.30 -12.78 12.36
CA MET A 159 -22.17 -12.38 13.22
C MET A 159 -21.02 -11.78 12.42
N THR A 160 -20.08 -11.18 13.15
CA THR A 160 -18.81 -10.71 12.60
C THR A 160 -17.83 -11.87 12.42
N ARG A 161 -16.84 -11.69 11.54
CA ARG A 161 -15.73 -12.66 11.40
C ARG A 161 -14.90 -12.82 12.67
N PHE A 162 -14.81 -11.76 13.49
CA PHE A 162 -14.14 -11.83 14.77
C PHE A 162 -14.85 -12.80 15.72
N GLN A 163 -16.18 -12.70 15.83
CA GLN A 163 -16.98 -13.64 16.62
C GLN A 163 -16.85 -15.07 16.11
N LEU A 164 -16.91 -15.28 14.79
CA LEU A 164 -16.67 -16.61 14.20
C LEU A 164 -15.26 -17.14 14.54
N GLY A 165 -14.25 -16.28 14.46
CA GLY A 165 -12.88 -16.62 14.83
C GLY A 165 -12.75 -17.06 16.29
N LYS A 166 -13.45 -16.39 17.22
CA LYS A 166 -13.53 -16.80 18.62
C LYS A 166 -14.24 -18.13 18.81
N ILE A 167 -15.30 -18.40 18.05
CA ILE A 167 -15.97 -19.71 18.08
C ILE A 167 -15.04 -20.82 17.59
N MET A 168 -14.30 -20.60 16.50
CA MET A 168 -13.31 -21.56 16.00
C MET A 168 -12.13 -21.75 16.97
N GLU A 169 -11.67 -20.68 17.63
CA GLU A 169 -10.60 -20.73 18.64
C GLU A 169 -10.99 -21.61 19.83
N MET A 170 -12.26 -21.59 20.27
CA MET A 170 -12.77 -22.51 21.31
C MET A 170 -12.71 -24.00 20.90
N ARG A 171 -12.54 -24.29 19.61
CA ARG A 171 -12.42 -25.65 19.05
C ARG A 171 -10.96 -26.04 18.77
N CYS A 172 -10.02 -25.18 19.12
CA CYS A 172 -8.59 -25.40 18.96
C CYS A 172 -7.92 -25.64 20.33
N TRP A 173 -6.70 -26.17 20.31
CA TRP A 173 -5.84 -26.16 21.49
C TRP A 173 -5.51 -24.74 21.93
N GLU A 174 -5.27 -24.54 23.22
CA GLU A 174 -4.89 -23.25 23.78
C GLU A 174 -3.61 -22.70 23.13
N LYS A 175 -3.66 -21.44 22.70
CA LYS A 175 -2.55 -20.78 22.00
C LYS A 175 -1.26 -20.70 22.85
N GLY A 176 -1.40 -20.63 24.18
CA GLY A 176 -0.27 -20.51 25.11
C GLY A 176 0.36 -21.84 25.55
N ARG A 177 -0.08 -22.97 24.97
CA ARG A 177 0.40 -24.29 25.39
C ARG A 177 1.88 -24.49 25.02
N PRO A 178 2.73 -25.08 25.90
CA PRO A 178 4.15 -25.27 25.61
C PRO A 178 4.47 -26.02 24.31
N ASP A 179 3.69 -27.04 23.97
CA ASP A 179 3.83 -27.91 22.79
C ASP A 179 3.05 -27.41 21.56
N ILE A 180 2.50 -26.19 21.57
CA ILE A 180 1.65 -25.70 20.47
C ILE A 180 2.38 -25.68 19.12
N ASN A 181 3.66 -25.34 19.11
CA ASN A 181 4.44 -25.30 17.88
C ASN A 181 4.65 -26.69 17.28
N GLU A 182 4.77 -27.73 18.11
CA GLU A 182 4.88 -29.12 17.66
C GLU A 182 3.58 -29.59 17.02
N ILE A 183 2.44 -29.28 17.67
CA ILE A 183 1.10 -29.56 17.13
C ILE A 183 0.91 -28.87 15.78
N LEU A 184 1.26 -27.58 15.67
CA LEU A 184 1.14 -26.82 14.43
C LEU A 184 2.01 -27.42 13.32
N ASN A 185 3.26 -27.78 13.63
CA ASN A 185 4.16 -28.43 12.69
C ASN A 185 3.60 -29.79 12.20
N HIS A 186 3.01 -30.59 13.09
CA HIS A 186 2.37 -31.85 12.72
C HIS A 186 1.17 -31.64 11.77
N LEU A 187 0.41 -30.55 11.96
CA LEU A 187 -0.68 -30.16 11.06
C LEU A 187 -0.20 -29.50 9.74
N GLY A 188 1.11 -29.24 9.61
CA GLY A 188 1.71 -28.54 8.48
C GLY A 188 1.43 -27.03 8.49
N LEU A 189 1.28 -26.42 9.66
CA LEU A 189 0.99 -25.01 9.85
C LEU A 189 2.19 -24.26 10.44
N SER A 190 2.52 -23.10 9.87
CA SER A 190 3.63 -22.25 10.34
C SER A 190 3.23 -21.27 11.43
N GLU A 191 1.92 -21.05 11.63
CA GLU A 191 1.39 -20.11 12.61
C GLU A 191 0.07 -20.59 13.22
N TYR A 192 -0.24 -20.10 14.41
CA TYR A 192 -1.50 -20.38 15.08
C TYR A 192 -2.66 -19.63 14.38
N ASN A 193 -3.38 -20.34 13.53
CA ASN A 193 -4.54 -19.82 12.82
C ASN A 193 -5.77 -20.72 13.07
N PRO A 194 -6.75 -20.29 13.90
CA PRO A 194 -7.90 -21.11 14.26
C PRO A 194 -8.68 -21.67 13.07
N TYR A 195 -8.78 -20.90 11.98
CA TYR A 195 -9.50 -21.36 10.79
C TYR A 195 -8.78 -22.53 10.10
N GLU A 196 -7.47 -22.43 9.92
CA GLU A 196 -6.67 -23.50 9.30
C GLU A 196 -6.57 -24.73 10.20
N ILE A 197 -6.46 -24.53 11.52
CA ILE A 197 -6.51 -25.63 12.49
C ILE A 197 -7.84 -26.35 12.38
N VAL A 198 -8.97 -25.64 12.47
CA VAL A 198 -10.31 -26.24 12.36
C VAL A 198 -10.53 -26.91 11.00
N ARG A 199 -9.96 -26.38 9.92
CA ARG A 199 -10.01 -27.03 8.60
C ARG A 199 -9.30 -28.38 8.60
N LYS A 200 -8.17 -28.50 9.29
CA LYS A 200 -7.39 -29.75 9.39
C LYS A 200 -8.00 -30.76 10.37
N THR A 201 -8.63 -30.28 11.45
CA THR A 201 -9.12 -31.12 12.55
C THR A 201 -10.63 -31.33 12.54
N HIS A 202 -11.35 -30.70 11.62
CA HIS A 202 -12.82 -30.57 11.64
C HIS A 202 -13.38 -29.96 12.92
N GLY A 203 -12.54 -29.29 13.73
CA GLY A 203 -12.91 -28.67 15.00
C GLY A 203 -13.62 -29.61 15.96
N VAL A 204 -13.24 -30.89 15.95
CA VAL A 204 -13.78 -31.89 16.88
C VAL A 204 -13.33 -31.58 18.31
N SER A 205 -14.21 -31.82 19.27
CA SER A 205 -13.92 -31.66 20.70
C SER A 205 -14.32 -32.92 21.44
N TYR A 206 -13.60 -33.26 22.49
CA TYR A 206 -13.94 -34.39 23.36
C TYR A 206 -15.27 -34.18 24.11
N ASN A 207 -15.69 -32.92 24.28
CA ASN A 207 -16.83 -32.56 25.11
C ASN A 207 -18.19 -32.69 24.41
N ASP A 208 -18.21 -32.85 23.08
CA ASP A 208 -19.45 -32.93 22.31
C ASP A 208 -19.28 -33.69 20.99
N PHE A 209 -20.38 -33.80 20.24
CA PHE A 209 -20.41 -34.46 18.93
C PHE A 209 -20.43 -33.46 17.77
N ILE A 210 -20.03 -32.21 18.00
CA ILE A 210 -20.06 -31.14 16.99
C ILE A 210 -18.79 -31.22 16.14
N TRP A 211 -18.95 -31.10 14.83
CA TRP A 211 -17.81 -31.00 13.91
C TRP A 211 -18.17 -30.21 12.65
N PHE A 212 -17.14 -29.77 11.92
CA PHE A 212 -17.29 -28.95 10.72
C PHE A 212 -16.92 -29.72 9.46
N ARG A 213 -17.78 -29.65 8.45
CA ARG A 213 -17.53 -30.21 7.12
C ARG A 213 -17.31 -29.09 6.11
N PHE A 214 -16.23 -29.20 5.35
CA PHE A 214 -15.85 -28.22 4.33
C PHE A 214 -16.27 -28.67 2.91
N PRO A 215 -16.40 -27.73 1.96
CA PRO A 215 -16.84 -28.04 0.61
C PRO A 215 -15.94 -29.07 -0.07
N GLY A 216 -16.54 -30.09 -0.69
CA GLY A 216 -15.84 -31.16 -1.40
C GLY A 216 -15.60 -32.43 -0.56
N GLU A 217 -15.82 -32.36 0.76
CA GLU A 217 -15.64 -33.50 1.65
C GLU A 217 -16.87 -34.42 1.65
N LYS A 218 -16.63 -35.73 1.75
CA LYS A 218 -17.67 -36.77 1.90
C LYS A 218 -17.58 -37.49 3.25
N LEU A 219 -16.91 -36.87 4.21
CA LEU A 219 -16.69 -37.42 5.55
C LEU A 219 -18.01 -37.54 6.32
N THR A 220 -18.01 -38.49 7.26
CA THR A 220 -19.09 -38.77 8.20
C THR A 220 -18.57 -38.67 9.63
N SER A 221 -19.47 -38.71 10.61
CA SER A 221 -19.13 -38.64 12.03
C SER A 221 -18.14 -39.74 12.47
N LYS A 222 -18.17 -40.90 11.81
CA LYS A 222 -17.27 -42.03 12.07
C LYS A 222 -15.82 -41.75 11.66
N ASP A 223 -15.61 -40.86 10.70
CA ASP A 223 -14.29 -40.57 10.14
C ASP A 223 -13.52 -39.53 10.98
N VAL A 224 -14.25 -38.72 11.75
CA VAL A 224 -13.68 -37.52 12.41
C VAL A 224 -13.83 -37.53 13.93
N LEU A 225 -14.90 -38.12 14.48
CA LEU A 225 -15.10 -38.10 15.93
C LEU A 225 -14.12 -39.07 16.59
N VAL A 226 -13.37 -38.55 17.55
CA VAL A 226 -12.47 -39.33 18.40
C VAL A 226 -13.34 -40.19 19.33
N ARG A 227 -13.13 -41.51 19.31
CA ARG A 227 -13.80 -42.47 20.18
C ARG A 227 -13.04 -42.67 21.47
#